data_AF-A0A7X7R9Z4-F1
#
_entry.id   AF-A0A7X7R9Z4-F1
#
_cell.length_a   1.000
_cell.length_b   1.000
_cell.length_c   1.000
_cell.angle_alpha   90.00
_cell.angle_beta   90.00
_cell.angle_gamma   90.00
#
_symmetry.space_group_name_H-M   'P 1'
#
loop_
_entity.id
_entity.type
_entity.pdbx_description
1 polymer ?
#
loop_
_entity_poly.entity_id
_entity_poly.type
_entity_poly.pdbx_seq_one_letter_code
_entity_poly.pdbx_strand_id
1 'polypeptide(L)'
;MSGIFISHSSRDRQAAEEMAARLRAHGYQSLFLDFDPADGIPAGRDWEREIYAGLRSCSGVVVLCSAHSMASDWCFAEITHARALGKRLFPVLIGECTLRALLLDTQVVDLRADPDDGYARLWRGMRGAGLDPADSFAWESGRAPYPGLAPFQAADAAVYFGREEEQRRCLDALAQMRRYGGERLLVVVGASGCGKSSLVRAGVLPRVARMPDWRVLGPMRPLRRPDEELARVLAAAQAPPGQAAAGQAPGRRGERHDFGDDAAVAAATGDIGVALAAAFASAPERPAALLVV
;
A
#
# COMPACT_ATOMS: atom_id res chain seq x y z
N MET A 1 -9.04 -2.43 2.63
CA MET A 1 -8.39 -1.24 2.05
C MET A 1 -8.02 -0.31 3.19
N SER A 2 -6.73 -0.07 3.45
CA SER A 2 -6.25 0.88 4.47
C SER A 2 -6.33 2.34 3.97
N GLY A 3 -7.47 2.69 3.37
CA GLY A 3 -7.73 4.04 2.92
C GLY A 3 -7.99 4.96 4.10
N ILE A 4 -7.57 6.21 3.98
CA ILE A 4 -7.87 7.25 4.96
C ILE A 4 -8.83 8.25 4.33
N PHE A 5 -9.92 8.51 5.01
CA PHE A 5 -10.86 9.54 4.64
C PHE A 5 -10.56 10.83 5.42
N ILE A 6 -10.56 11.98 4.75
CA ILE A 6 -10.32 13.29 5.37
C ILE A 6 -11.63 14.08 5.32
N SER A 7 -12.32 14.11 6.46
CA SER A 7 -13.54 14.89 6.67
C SER A 7 -13.19 16.34 6.98
N HIS A 8 -13.73 17.26 6.20
CA HIS A 8 -13.47 18.70 6.31
C HIS A 8 -14.60 19.53 5.69
N SER A 9 -14.74 20.79 6.12
CA SER A 9 -15.62 21.75 5.43
C SER A 9 -14.94 22.26 4.15
N SER A 10 -15.70 22.63 3.12
CA SER A 10 -15.14 23.25 1.92
C SER A 10 -14.38 24.55 2.19
N ARG A 11 -14.67 25.23 3.30
CA ARG A 11 -13.93 26.41 3.79
C ARG A 11 -12.55 26.07 4.35
N ASP A 12 -12.32 24.81 4.70
CA ASP A 12 -11.06 24.29 5.25
C ASP A 12 -10.23 23.53 4.19
N ARG A 13 -10.55 23.70 2.89
CA ARG A 13 -9.93 22.93 1.79
C ARG A 13 -8.41 23.00 1.80
N GLN A 14 -7.84 24.18 2.05
CA GLN A 14 -6.39 24.35 2.09
C GLN A 14 -5.74 23.46 3.17
N ALA A 15 -6.33 23.40 4.36
CA ALA A 15 -5.84 22.54 5.45
C ALA A 15 -6.00 21.05 5.12
N ALA A 16 -7.08 20.67 4.42
CA ALA A 16 -7.30 19.30 3.96
C ALA A 16 -6.29 18.86 2.90
N GLU A 17 -5.97 19.73 1.94
CA GLU A 17 -4.94 19.50 0.93
C GLU A 17 -3.55 19.37 1.57
N GLU A 18 -3.23 20.22 2.55
CA GLU A 18 -1.97 20.10 3.31
C GLU A 18 -1.90 18.78 4.09
N MET A 19 -2.96 18.40 4.81
CA MET A 19 -3.05 17.13 5.52
C MET A 19 -2.84 15.95 4.55
N ALA A 20 -3.51 15.97 3.39
CA ALA A 20 -3.36 14.95 2.37
C ALA A 20 -1.93 14.90 1.81
N ALA A 21 -1.29 16.05 1.55
CA ALA A 21 0.08 16.11 1.09
C ALA A 21 1.05 15.50 2.11
N ARG A 22 0.89 15.82 3.40
CA ARG A 22 1.72 15.26 4.49
C ARG A 22 1.52 13.76 4.67
N LEU A 23 0.27 13.28 4.57
CA LEU A 23 -0.06 11.85 4.57
C LEU A 23 0.62 11.12 3.40
N ARG A 24 0.57 11.67 2.18
CA ARG A 24 1.25 11.10 1.01
C ARG A 24 2.76 11.07 1.20
N ALA A 25 3.36 12.15 1.73
CA ALA A 25 4.78 12.21 2.04
C ALA A 25 5.19 11.16 3.10
N HIS A 26 4.28 10.80 4.01
CA HIS A 26 4.47 9.73 4.99
C HIS A 26 4.15 8.32 4.47
N GLY A 27 3.83 8.18 3.17
CA GLY A 27 3.64 6.88 2.50
C GLY A 27 2.19 6.38 2.41
N TYR A 28 1.20 7.17 2.84
CA TYR A 28 -0.21 6.82 2.65
C TYR A 28 -0.65 7.11 1.21
N GLN A 29 -0.98 6.06 0.46
CA GLN A 29 -1.32 6.17 -0.96
C GLN A 29 -2.82 6.21 -1.23
N SER A 30 -3.63 5.59 -0.37
CA SER A 30 -5.09 5.58 -0.50
C SER A 30 -5.70 6.65 0.39
N LEU A 31 -5.94 7.83 -0.17
CA LEU A 31 -6.55 8.96 0.50
C LEU A 31 -7.83 9.39 -0.22
N PHE A 32 -8.88 9.65 0.54
CA PHE A 32 -10.15 10.18 0.07
C PHE A 32 -10.35 11.56 0.71
N LEU A 33 -10.40 12.61 -0.10
CA LEU A 33 -10.85 13.93 0.34
C LEU A 33 -12.31 14.05 -0.08
N ASP A 34 -13.20 14.23 0.89
CA ASP A 34 -14.60 14.51 0.56
C ASP A 34 -14.83 15.99 0.34
N PHE A 35 -15.77 16.30 -0.55
CA PHE A 35 -16.13 17.67 -0.91
C PHE A 35 -17.46 18.01 -0.24
N ASP A 36 -17.42 18.80 0.84
CA ASP A 36 -18.60 19.45 1.42
C ASP A 36 -19.13 20.52 0.44
N PRO A 37 -20.28 20.33 -0.23
CA PRO A 37 -20.82 21.32 -1.16
C PRO A 37 -21.22 22.58 -0.39
N ALA A 38 -20.80 23.76 -0.87
CA ALA A 38 -21.04 25.04 -0.19
C ALA A 38 -22.53 25.35 0.10
N ASP A 39 -23.45 24.73 -0.64
CA ASP A 39 -24.90 24.92 -0.55
C ASP A 39 -25.62 23.82 0.26
N GLY A 40 -24.88 22.93 0.92
CA GLY A 40 -25.44 21.79 1.67
C GLY A 40 -26.03 20.70 0.76
N ILE A 41 -26.88 19.83 1.32
CA ILE A 41 -27.48 18.69 0.61
C ILE A 41 -28.66 19.18 -0.26
N PRO A 42 -28.57 19.14 -1.60
CA PRO A 42 -29.69 19.50 -2.46
C PRO A 42 -30.84 18.49 -2.34
N ALA A 43 -32.09 18.96 -2.30
CA ALA A 43 -33.25 18.09 -2.25
C ALA A 43 -33.31 17.18 -3.50
N GLY A 44 -33.40 15.85 -3.28
CA GLY A 44 -33.61 14.86 -4.34
C GLY A 44 -32.35 14.18 -4.91
N ARG A 45 -31.14 14.49 -4.44
CA ARG A 45 -29.95 13.64 -4.74
C ARG A 45 -29.93 12.39 -3.88
N ASP A 46 -29.40 11.28 -4.42
CA ASP A 46 -29.13 10.03 -3.70
C ASP A 46 -27.86 10.19 -2.84
N TRP A 47 -27.91 11.16 -1.91
CA TRP A 47 -26.82 11.58 -1.02
C TRP A 47 -26.31 10.42 -0.15
N GLU A 48 -27.20 9.47 0.14
CA GLU A 48 -26.90 8.22 0.83
C GLU A 48 -25.99 7.30 -0.01
N ARG A 49 -25.99 7.37 -1.35
CA ARG A 49 -25.03 6.57 -2.14
C ARG A 49 -23.63 7.18 -2.21
N GLU A 50 -23.52 8.50 -2.33
CA GLU A 50 -22.24 9.18 -2.55
C GLU A 50 -21.36 9.17 -1.28
N ILE A 51 -21.90 9.57 -0.12
CA ILE A 51 -21.17 9.56 1.17
C ILE A 51 -20.72 8.13 1.54
N TYR A 52 -21.54 7.14 1.24
CA TYR A 52 -21.29 5.76 1.61
C TYR A 52 -20.16 5.10 0.80
N ALA A 53 -19.86 5.56 -0.42
CA ALA A 53 -18.85 4.91 -1.26
C ALA A 53 -17.43 5.12 -0.72
N GLY A 54 -17.10 6.37 -0.36
CA GLY A 54 -15.81 6.72 0.24
C GLY A 54 -15.62 6.11 1.63
N LEU A 55 -16.60 6.28 2.53
CA LEU A 55 -16.50 5.81 3.91
C LEU A 55 -16.47 4.27 4.03
N ARG A 56 -17.16 3.53 3.16
CA ARG A 56 -17.08 2.06 3.17
C ARG A 56 -15.68 1.54 2.84
N SER A 57 -14.98 2.21 1.94
CA SER A 57 -13.66 1.77 1.44
C SER A 57 -12.49 2.21 2.31
N CYS A 58 -12.67 3.15 3.23
CA CYS A 58 -11.62 3.56 4.17
C CYS A 58 -11.53 2.65 5.42
N SER A 59 -10.39 2.64 6.10
CA SER A 59 -10.19 1.99 7.41
C SER A 59 -10.15 2.98 8.58
N GLY A 60 -9.98 4.27 8.29
CA GLY A 60 -9.98 5.32 9.31
C GLY A 60 -10.33 6.68 8.72
N VAL A 61 -10.76 7.59 9.60
CA VAL A 61 -11.23 8.93 9.25
C VAL A 61 -10.47 9.98 10.05
N VAL A 62 -9.75 10.86 9.36
CA VAL A 62 -9.19 12.09 9.93
C VAL A 62 -10.26 13.17 9.85
N VAL A 63 -10.64 13.72 11.00
CA VAL A 63 -11.67 14.77 11.09
C VAL A 63 -11.00 16.09 11.40
N LEU A 64 -10.96 17.00 10.42
CA LEU A 64 -10.39 18.34 10.61
C LEU A 64 -11.39 19.20 11.38
N CYS A 65 -11.03 19.55 12.61
CA CYS A 65 -11.89 20.24 13.56
C CYS A 65 -11.63 21.75 13.52
N SER A 66 -12.61 22.50 12.99
CA SER A 66 -12.66 23.95 12.90
C SER A 66 -14.08 24.41 13.24
N ALA A 67 -14.28 25.73 13.43
CA ALA A 67 -15.63 26.27 13.60
C ALA A 67 -16.53 25.97 12.39
N HIS A 68 -15.96 25.90 11.18
CA HIS A 68 -16.69 25.63 9.95
C HIS A 68 -17.12 24.16 9.85
N SER A 69 -16.20 23.22 10.10
CA SER A 69 -16.51 21.79 10.03
C SER A 69 -17.43 21.34 11.18
N MET A 70 -17.28 21.92 12.37
CA MET A 70 -18.21 21.66 13.49
C MET A 70 -19.61 22.23 13.22
N ALA A 71 -19.76 23.26 12.40
CA ALA A 71 -21.07 23.80 12.01
C ALA A 71 -21.68 23.11 10.77
N SER A 72 -20.91 22.31 10.03
CA SER A 72 -21.37 21.65 8.80
C SER A 72 -22.21 20.40 9.08
N ASP A 73 -23.41 20.33 8.50
CA ASP A 73 -24.26 19.14 8.53
C ASP A 73 -23.65 17.98 7.71
N TRP A 74 -22.87 18.32 6.67
CA TRP A 74 -22.16 17.32 5.87
C TRP A 74 -21.09 16.61 6.70
N CYS A 75 -20.19 17.37 7.35
CA CYS A 75 -19.18 16.79 8.23
C CYS A 75 -19.83 16.00 9.37
N PHE A 76 -20.98 16.45 9.88
CA PHE A 76 -21.72 15.68 10.88
C PHE A 76 -22.21 14.33 10.38
N ALA A 77 -22.79 14.29 9.18
CA ALA A 77 -23.25 13.05 8.55
C ALA A 77 -22.08 12.08 8.35
N GLU A 78 -20.94 12.55 7.86
CA GLU A 78 -19.72 11.73 7.69
C GLU A 78 -19.24 11.14 9.02
N ILE A 79 -19.10 11.98 10.06
CA ILE A 79 -18.63 11.54 11.39
C ILE A 79 -19.58 10.50 11.98
N THR A 80 -20.89 10.78 11.91
CA THR A 80 -21.92 9.88 12.45
C THR A 80 -21.91 8.55 11.71
N HIS A 81 -21.80 8.59 10.38
CA HIS A 81 -21.79 7.39 9.56
C HIS A 81 -20.51 6.55 9.75
N ALA A 82 -19.35 7.21 9.76
CA ALA A 82 -18.07 6.56 10.04
C ALA A 82 -18.09 5.83 11.39
N ARG A 83 -18.66 6.48 12.42
CA ARG A 83 -18.81 5.88 13.75
C ARG A 83 -19.78 4.69 13.74
N ALA A 84 -20.91 4.79 13.03
CA ALA A 84 -21.85 3.68 12.87
C ALA A 84 -21.22 2.47 12.15
N LEU A 85 -20.31 2.71 11.20
CA LEU A 85 -19.52 1.67 10.53
C LEU A 85 -18.34 1.13 11.37
N GLY A 86 -18.16 1.60 12.60
CA GLY A 86 -17.06 1.20 13.48
C GLY A 86 -15.68 1.68 13.03
N LYS A 87 -15.62 2.72 12.18
CA LYS A 87 -14.33 3.28 11.72
C LYS A 87 -13.63 4.01 12.86
N ARG A 88 -12.30 4.00 12.83
CA ARG A 88 -11.48 4.76 13.78
C ARG A 88 -11.49 6.23 13.39
N LEU A 89 -11.90 7.10 14.30
CA LEU A 89 -11.89 8.55 14.12
C LEU A 89 -10.62 9.14 14.74
N PHE A 90 -9.98 10.08 14.02
CA PHE A 90 -8.83 10.84 14.47
C PHE A 90 -9.18 12.33 14.39
N PRO A 91 -9.72 12.93 15.47
CA PRO A 91 -10.02 14.35 15.49
C PRO A 91 -8.73 15.17 15.54
N VAL A 92 -8.62 16.15 14.64
CA VAL A 92 -7.46 17.02 14.49
C VAL A 92 -7.91 18.48 14.55
N LEU A 93 -7.59 19.19 15.63
CA LEU A 93 -7.88 20.62 15.75
C LEU A 93 -6.98 21.42 14.83
N ILE A 94 -7.61 22.17 13.92
CA ILE A 94 -6.97 23.11 13.00
C ILE A 94 -7.42 24.56 13.23
N GLY A 95 -8.46 24.76 14.05
CA GLY A 95 -8.95 26.09 14.45
C GLY A 95 -9.75 26.01 15.76
N GLU A 96 -10.09 27.18 16.32
CA GLU A 96 -10.97 27.26 17.50
C GLU A 96 -12.35 26.70 17.18
N CYS A 97 -12.83 25.76 18.01
CA CYS A 97 -14.17 25.20 17.89
C CYS A 97 -14.61 24.47 19.17
N THR A 98 -15.93 24.27 19.29
CA THR A 98 -16.51 23.34 20.26
C THR A 98 -16.71 21.99 19.58
N LEU A 99 -16.02 20.96 20.09
CA LEU A 99 -16.12 19.62 19.52
C LEU A 99 -17.51 19.01 19.74
N ARG A 100 -17.99 18.29 18.73
CA ARG A 100 -19.23 17.51 18.84
C ARG A 100 -19.04 16.34 19.81
N ALA A 101 -20.12 15.95 20.50
CA ALA A 101 -20.10 14.85 21.47
C ALA A 101 -19.54 13.53 20.91
N LEU A 102 -19.72 13.30 19.60
CA LEU A 102 -19.21 12.13 18.88
C LEU A 102 -17.68 12.09 18.73
N LEU A 103 -16.95 13.12 19.16
CA LEU A 103 -15.49 13.17 19.12
C LEU A 103 -14.87 13.24 20.53
N LEU A 104 -15.69 13.45 21.58
CA LEU A 104 -15.21 13.66 22.94
C LEU A 104 -14.64 12.40 23.60
N ASP A 105 -15.02 11.21 23.13
CA ASP A 105 -14.50 9.92 23.60
C ASP A 105 -13.21 9.50 22.87
N THR A 106 -12.70 10.36 22.00
CA THR A 106 -11.44 10.13 21.27
C THR A 106 -10.40 11.18 21.64
N GLN A 107 -9.15 10.75 21.74
CA GLN A 107 -8.03 11.67 21.97
C GLN A 107 -7.88 12.60 20.77
N VAL A 108 -7.94 13.91 21.04
CA VAL A 108 -7.79 14.95 20.02
C VAL A 108 -6.31 15.27 19.82
N VAL A 109 -5.93 15.46 18.55
CA VAL A 109 -4.63 15.99 18.15
C VAL A 109 -4.79 17.50 17.91
N ASP A 110 -3.96 18.33 18.51
CA ASP A 110 -3.99 19.78 18.32
C ASP A 110 -2.82 20.24 17.45
N LEU A 111 -3.10 20.71 16.23
CA LEU A 111 -2.08 21.24 15.32
C LEU A 111 -1.86 22.75 15.49
N ARG A 112 -2.64 23.43 16.32
CA ARG A 112 -2.57 24.90 16.47
C ARG A 112 -1.42 25.34 17.36
N ALA A 113 -1.09 24.52 18.37
CA ALA A 113 -0.05 24.82 19.35
C ALA A 113 1.34 24.42 18.85
N ASP A 114 1.51 23.16 18.47
CA ASP A 114 2.74 22.60 17.90
C ASP A 114 2.37 21.63 16.77
N PRO A 115 2.40 22.09 15.50
CA PRO A 115 2.06 21.26 14.36
C PRO A 115 2.92 19.99 14.25
N ASP A 116 4.23 20.09 14.55
CA ASP A 116 5.16 18.98 14.34
C ASP A 116 4.92 17.85 15.35
N ASP A 117 4.75 18.17 16.64
CA ASP A 117 4.33 17.19 17.64
C ASP A 117 2.94 16.62 17.31
N GLY A 118 2.00 17.47 16.91
CA GLY A 118 0.66 17.06 16.56
C GLY A 118 0.64 16.05 15.41
N TYR A 119 1.37 16.29 14.32
CA TYR A 119 1.54 15.30 13.24
C TYR A 119 2.20 14.01 13.74
N ALA A 120 3.27 14.11 14.54
CA ALA A 120 3.93 12.92 15.09
C ALA A 120 2.99 12.05 15.95
N ARG A 121 2.12 12.68 16.74
CA ARG A 121 1.08 12.01 17.53
C ARG A 121 0.00 11.39 16.65
N LEU A 122 -0.44 12.08 15.61
CA LEU A 122 -1.39 11.54 14.63
C LEU A 122 -0.84 10.28 13.97
N TRP A 123 0.40 10.30 13.48
CA TRP A 123 1.04 9.13 12.86
C TRP A 123 1.14 7.94 13.82
N ARG A 124 1.49 8.20 15.08
CA ARG A 124 1.56 7.16 16.12
C ARG A 124 0.18 6.58 16.41
N GLY A 125 -0.85 7.42 16.53
CA GLY A 125 -2.23 7.00 16.77
C GLY A 125 -2.78 6.16 15.62
N MET A 126 -2.53 6.58 14.37
CA MET A 126 -2.94 5.85 13.18
C MET A 126 -2.26 4.49 13.09
N ARG A 127 -0.95 4.40 13.27
CA ARG A 127 -0.23 3.11 13.32
C ARG A 127 -0.73 2.21 14.45
N GLY A 128 -0.94 2.76 15.65
CA GLY A 128 -1.51 2.01 16.78
C GLY A 128 -2.93 1.51 16.54
N ALA A 129 -3.65 2.10 15.59
CA ALA A 129 -4.96 1.65 15.13
C ALA A 129 -4.89 0.68 13.92
N GLY A 130 -3.70 0.24 13.51
CA GLY A 130 -3.51 -0.64 12.35
C GLY A 130 -3.52 0.06 11.00
N LEU A 131 -3.43 1.39 10.96
CA LEU A 131 -3.31 2.17 9.73
C LEU A 131 -1.83 2.46 9.45
N ASP A 132 -1.07 1.42 9.10
CA ASP A 132 0.34 1.56 8.75
C ASP A 132 0.49 2.04 7.30
N PRO A 133 1.33 3.05 7.01
CA PRO A 133 1.62 3.46 5.64
C PRO A 133 2.21 2.33 4.79
N ALA A 134 2.95 1.39 5.40
CA ALA A 134 3.46 0.21 4.70
C ALA A 134 2.35 -0.67 4.11
N ASP A 135 1.17 -0.67 4.74
CA ASP A 135 -0.03 -1.36 4.30
C ASP A 135 -0.91 -0.51 3.37
N SER A 136 -0.60 0.77 3.14
CA SER A 136 -1.39 1.69 2.32
C SER A 136 -1.05 1.56 0.83
N PHE A 137 -1.81 0.75 0.10
CA PHE A 137 -1.68 0.59 -1.34
C PHE A 137 -2.82 1.26 -2.09
N ALA A 138 -2.53 1.85 -3.25
CA ALA A 138 -3.55 2.40 -4.13
C ALA A 138 -4.41 1.27 -4.75
N TRP A 139 -5.70 1.55 -4.94
CA TRP A 139 -6.64 0.67 -5.64
C TRP A 139 -7.47 1.47 -6.62
N GLU A 140 -7.58 0.99 -7.85
CA GLU A 140 -8.41 1.60 -8.89
C GLU A 140 -9.89 1.28 -8.66
N SER A 141 -10.70 2.32 -8.42
CA SER A 141 -12.14 2.19 -8.29
C SER A 141 -12.75 1.70 -9.61
N GLY A 142 -13.39 0.53 -9.59
CA GLY A 142 -14.01 -0.10 -10.76
C GLY A 142 -13.37 -1.42 -11.19
N ARG A 143 -12.15 -1.73 -10.71
CA ARG A 143 -11.56 -3.05 -10.91
C ARG A 143 -12.24 -4.09 -10.02
N ALA A 144 -12.47 -5.29 -10.56
CA ALA A 144 -13.04 -6.39 -9.79
C ALA A 144 -12.05 -6.76 -8.65
N PRO A 145 -12.50 -6.77 -7.38
CA PRO A 145 -11.61 -7.03 -6.23
C PRO A 145 -11.15 -8.49 -6.17
N TYR A 146 -11.84 -9.40 -6.86
CA TYR A 146 -11.52 -10.82 -6.88
C TYR A 146 -11.06 -11.25 -8.28
N PRO A 147 -9.79 -11.70 -8.44
CA PRO A 147 -9.23 -12.08 -9.74
C PRO A 147 -9.64 -13.50 -10.20
N GLY A 148 -10.59 -14.15 -9.53
CA GLY A 148 -11.00 -15.52 -9.85
C GLY A 148 -9.98 -16.56 -9.39
N LEU A 149 -9.59 -17.45 -10.28
CA LEU A 149 -8.59 -18.51 -10.00
C LEU A 149 -7.14 -18.03 -10.15
N ALA A 150 -6.93 -16.83 -10.69
CA ALA A 150 -5.60 -16.26 -10.80
C ALA A 150 -5.08 -15.85 -9.41
N PRO A 151 -3.78 -16.03 -9.11
CA PRO A 151 -3.22 -15.54 -7.86
C PRO A 151 -3.22 -14.01 -7.85
N PHE A 152 -3.51 -13.42 -6.69
CA PHE A 152 -3.35 -11.99 -6.47
C PHE A 152 -1.90 -11.56 -6.79
N GLN A 153 -1.75 -10.38 -7.36
CA GLN A 153 -0.48 -9.77 -7.75
C GLN A 153 -0.16 -8.57 -6.87
N ALA A 154 1.04 -7.98 -7.05
CA ALA A 154 1.46 -6.80 -6.31
C ALA A 154 0.46 -5.62 -6.42
N ALA A 155 -0.15 -5.45 -7.60
CA ALA A 155 -1.18 -4.44 -7.84
C ALA A 155 -2.49 -4.67 -7.06
N ASP A 156 -2.66 -5.84 -6.43
CA ASP A 156 -3.85 -6.18 -5.65
C ASP A 156 -3.63 -6.04 -4.14
N ALA A 157 -2.47 -5.56 -3.70
CA ALA A 157 -2.12 -5.48 -2.28
C ALA A 157 -3.15 -4.69 -1.44
N ALA A 158 -3.83 -3.71 -2.04
CA ALA A 158 -4.86 -2.90 -1.39
C ALA A 158 -6.15 -3.66 -1.03
N VAL A 159 -6.44 -4.75 -1.75
CA VAL A 159 -7.62 -5.61 -1.58
C VAL A 159 -7.25 -7.02 -1.10
N TYR A 160 -5.99 -7.25 -0.76
CA TYR A 160 -5.53 -8.50 -0.16
C TYR A 160 -5.74 -8.46 1.36
N PHE A 161 -6.58 -9.35 1.89
CA PHE A 161 -6.91 -9.44 3.32
C PHE A 161 -7.24 -10.89 3.74
N GLY A 162 -7.37 -11.12 5.05
CA GLY A 162 -7.72 -12.41 5.66
C GLY A 162 -6.53 -13.35 5.89
N ARG A 163 -5.30 -12.87 5.67
CA ARG A 163 -4.03 -13.59 5.85
C ARG A 163 -2.94 -12.71 6.47
N GLU A 164 -3.38 -11.77 7.30
CA GLU A 164 -2.53 -10.78 7.94
C GLU A 164 -1.50 -11.46 8.85
N GLU A 165 -1.87 -12.56 9.51
CA GLU A 165 -0.98 -13.32 10.38
C GLU A 165 0.13 -14.05 9.60
N GLU A 166 -0.21 -14.75 8.51
CA GLU A 166 0.78 -15.39 7.66
C GLU A 166 1.69 -14.37 6.97
N GLN A 167 1.12 -13.25 6.53
CA GLN A 167 1.87 -12.15 5.95
C GLN A 167 2.88 -11.60 6.96
N ARG A 168 2.44 -11.31 8.19
CA ARG A 168 3.28 -10.80 9.27
C ARG A 168 4.41 -11.78 9.60
N ARG A 169 4.13 -13.08 9.71
CA ARG A 169 5.16 -14.10 9.94
C ARG A 169 6.23 -14.11 8.85
N CYS A 170 5.85 -13.97 7.58
CA CYS A 170 6.82 -13.88 6.49
C CYS A 170 7.69 -12.62 6.61
N LEU A 171 7.09 -11.46 6.91
CA LEU A 171 7.83 -10.21 7.06
C LEU A 171 8.77 -10.25 8.27
N ASP A 172 8.32 -10.78 9.40
CA ASP A 172 9.11 -10.96 10.62
C ASP A 172 10.31 -11.89 10.36
N ALA A 173 10.10 -13.01 9.65
CA ALA A 173 11.17 -13.94 9.28
C ALA A 173 12.21 -13.26 8.38
N LEU A 174 11.78 -12.51 7.36
CA LEU A 174 12.69 -11.76 6.49
C LEU A 174 13.48 -10.70 7.29
N ALA A 175 12.82 -9.96 8.17
CA ALA A 175 13.46 -8.97 9.03
C ALA A 175 14.51 -9.62 9.96
N GLN A 176 14.21 -10.79 10.54
CA GLN A 176 15.15 -11.55 11.36
C GLN A 176 16.38 -12.01 10.56
N MET A 177 16.17 -12.59 9.36
CA MET A 177 17.26 -13.01 8.46
C MET A 177 18.21 -11.85 8.12
N ARG A 178 17.65 -10.65 7.93
CA ARG A 178 18.42 -9.43 7.64
C ARG A 178 19.20 -8.91 8.84
N ARG A 179 18.57 -8.89 10.03
CA ARG A 179 19.16 -8.31 11.26
C ARG A 179 20.24 -9.18 11.87
N TYR A 180 20.00 -10.48 12.00
CA TYR A 180 20.87 -11.37 12.77
C TYR A 180 21.85 -12.17 11.91
N GLY A 181 21.68 -12.16 10.58
CA GLY A 181 22.45 -13.04 9.71
C GLY A 181 22.01 -14.50 9.84
N GLY A 182 22.75 -15.43 9.22
CA GLY A 182 22.39 -16.86 9.21
C GLY A 182 21.55 -17.26 7.99
N GLU A 183 20.37 -17.84 8.22
CA GLU A 183 19.50 -18.37 7.17
C GLU A 183 19.17 -17.30 6.10
N ARG A 184 19.10 -17.74 4.84
CA ARG A 184 18.86 -16.89 3.65
C ARG A 184 17.72 -17.43 2.77
N LEU A 185 16.99 -18.42 3.28
CA LEU A 185 15.94 -19.11 2.55
C LEU A 185 14.66 -19.14 3.38
N LEU A 186 13.61 -18.52 2.87
CA LEU A 186 12.27 -18.63 3.42
C LEU A 186 11.42 -19.51 2.49
N VAL A 187 10.88 -20.61 3.02
CA VAL A 187 10.02 -21.54 2.27
C VAL A 187 8.57 -21.41 2.72
N VAL A 188 7.66 -21.10 1.79
CA VAL A 188 6.22 -21.04 2.05
C VAL A 188 5.55 -22.33 1.57
N VAL A 189 5.07 -23.15 2.51
CA VAL A 189 4.48 -24.48 2.24
C VAL A 189 2.97 -24.46 2.49
N GLY A 190 2.24 -25.33 1.79
CA GLY A 190 0.79 -25.48 1.94
C GLY A 190 0.15 -26.17 0.72
N ALA A 191 -1.10 -26.63 0.88
CA ALA A 191 -1.84 -27.34 -0.16
C ALA A 191 -1.92 -26.57 -1.50
N SER A 192 -2.05 -27.28 -2.62
CA SER A 192 -2.27 -26.62 -3.92
C SER A 192 -3.54 -25.78 -3.88
N GLY A 193 -3.52 -24.61 -4.54
CA GLY A 193 -4.67 -23.70 -4.57
C GLY A 193 -4.96 -22.94 -3.27
N CYS A 194 -4.26 -23.21 -2.16
CA CYS A 194 -4.53 -22.51 -0.89
C CYS A 194 -4.07 -21.03 -0.86
N GLY A 195 -3.64 -20.45 -1.99
CA GLY A 195 -3.29 -19.03 -2.06
C GLY A 195 -1.85 -18.66 -1.68
N LYS A 196 -0.89 -19.61 -1.64
CA LYS A 196 0.53 -19.31 -1.35
C LYS A 196 1.11 -18.24 -2.27
N SER A 197 0.86 -18.38 -3.57
CA SER A 197 1.33 -17.40 -4.57
C SER A 197 0.71 -16.03 -4.34
N SER A 198 -0.56 -15.95 -3.96
CA SER A 198 -1.22 -14.69 -3.58
C SER A 198 -0.60 -14.08 -2.32
N LEU A 199 -0.33 -14.90 -1.29
CA LEU A 199 0.34 -14.46 -0.07
C LEU A 199 1.70 -13.83 -0.36
N VAL A 200 2.53 -14.51 -1.14
CA VAL A 200 3.84 -13.98 -1.52
C VAL A 200 3.68 -12.72 -2.37
N ARG A 201 2.93 -12.79 -3.47
CA ARG A 201 2.90 -11.73 -4.50
C ARG A 201 2.14 -10.46 -4.09
N ALA A 202 1.03 -10.59 -3.36
CA ALA A 202 0.19 -9.46 -2.96
C ALA A 202 0.35 -9.09 -1.48
N GLY A 203 0.62 -10.09 -0.63
CA GLY A 203 0.84 -9.88 0.80
C GLY A 203 2.26 -9.43 1.13
N VAL A 204 3.27 -10.19 0.71
CA VAL A 204 4.65 -10.01 1.19
C VAL A 204 5.47 -9.07 0.31
N LEU A 205 5.60 -9.37 -0.99
CA LEU A 205 6.51 -8.64 -1.89
C LEU A 205 6.25 -7.13 -1.97
N PRO A 206 4.99 -6.64 -2.04
CA PRO A 206 4.73 -5.21 -2.14
C PRO A 206 5.19 -4.43 -0.90
N ARG A 207 5.20 -5.09 0.26
CA ARG A 207 5.67 -4.51 1.53
C ARG A 207 7.18 -4.54 1.64
N VAL A 208 7.81 -5.65 1.24
CA VAL A 208 9.28 -5.74 1.19
C VAL A 208 9.86 -4.73 0.19
N ALA A 209 9.20 -4.51 -0.94
CA ALA A 209 9.64 -3.53 -1.95
C ALA A 209 9.62 -2.07 -1.44
N ARG A 210 8.89 -1.78 -0.35
CA ARG A 210 8.87 -0.47 0.32
C ARG A 210 9.92 -0.34 1.42
N MET A 211 10.60 -1.42 1.80
CA MET A 211 11.68 -1.38 2.78
C MET A 211 12.96 -0.87 2.10
N PRO A 212 13.65 0.15 2.64
CA PRO A 212 14.82 0.75 2.00
C PRO A 212 15.98 -0.24 1.83
N ASP A 213 16.10 -1.21 2.75
CA ASP A 213 17.22 -2.15 2.80
C ASP A 213 17.02 -3.39 1.91
N TRP A 214 15.93 -3.43 1.14
CA TRP A 214 15.56 -4.59 0.34
C TRP A 214 15.41 -4.24 -1.14
N ARG A 215 15.83 -5.18 -1.99
CA ARG A 215 15.54 -5.20 -3.42
C ARG A 215 14.77 -6.47 -3.73
N VAL A 216 13.52 -6.32 -4.16
CA VAL A 216 12.72 -7.44 -4.64
C VAL A 216 13.11 -7.75 -6.07
N LEU A 217 13.54 -8.99 -6.31
CA LEU A 217 13.80 -9.51 -7.64
C LEU A 217 12.52 -10.16 -8.20
N GLY A 218 12.35 -10.13 -9.52
CA GLY A 218 11.21 -10.75 -10.19
C GLY A 218 11.12 -12.25 -9.87
N PRO A 219 9.92 -12.86 -9.92
CA PRO A 219 9.79 -14.28 -9.71
C PRO A 219 10.54 -15.04 -10.81
N MET A 220 11.44 -15.93 -10.43
CA MET A 220 12.07 -16.90 -11.33
C MET A 220 11.36 -18.24 -11.24
N ARG A 221 11.45 -19.03 -12.31
CA ARG A 221 11.12 -20.45 -12.28
C ARG A 221 12.36 -21.19 -12.76
N PRO A 222 13.07 -21.94 -11.91
CA PRO A 222 14.36 -22.55 -12.27
C PRO A 222 14.33 -23.37 -13.57
N LEU A 223 13.21 -24.05 -13.84
CA LEU A 223 12.97 -24.88 -15.02
C LEU A 223 14.21 -25.74 -15.38
N ARG A 224 14.63 -25.75 -16.65
CA ARG A 224 15.77 -26.56 -17.15
C ARG A 224 17.09 -25.80 -17.16
N ARG A 225 17.08 -24.46 -17.05
CA ARG A 225 18.24 -23.57 -17.16
C ARG A 225 18.19 -22.51 -16.04
N PRO A 226 18.45 -22.93 -14.78
CA PRO A 226 18.26 -22.08 -13.60
C PRO A 226 19.23 -20.89 -13.54
N ASP A 227 20.42 -21.07 -14.11
CA ASP A 227 21.47 -20.07 -14.32
C ASP A 227 20.99 -18.94 -15.25
N GLU A 228 20.41 -19.29 -16.41
CA GLU A 228 19.87 -18.31 -17.36
C GLU A 228 18.68 -17.55 -16.78
N GLU A 229 17.78 -18.24 -16.07
CA GLU A 229 16.64 -17.60 -15.42
C GLU A 229 17.05 -16.66 -14.29
N LEU A 230 18.07 -17.03 -13.52
CA LEU A 230 18.64 -16.15 -12.50
C LEU A 230 19.29 -14.91 -13.15
N ALA A 231 20.12 -15.11 -14.18
CA ALA A 231 20.76 -14.01 -14.91
C ALA A 231 19.71 -13.05 -15.50
N ARG A 232 18.63 -13.59 -16.09
CA ARG A 232 17.51 -12.81 -16.63
C ARG A 232 16.84 -11.94 -15.57
N VAL A 233 16.56 -12.50 -14.38
CA VAL A 233 15.93 -11.77 -13.28
C VAL A 233 16.86 -10.70 -12.71
N LEU A 234 18.16 -10.99 -12.58
CA LEU A 234 19.16 -10.02 -12.13
C LEU A 234 19.36 -8.88 -13.13
N ALA A 235 19.33 -9.17 -14.44
CA ALA A 235 19.41 -8.15 -15.49
C ALA A 235 18.17 -7.25 -15.49
N ALA A 236 16.97 -7.83 -15.33
CA ALA A 236 15.73 -7.05 -15.24
C ALA A 236 15.70 -6.11 -14.02
N ALA A 237 16.35 -6.48 -12.93
CA ALA A 237 16.44 -5.66 -11.72
C ALA A 237 17.41 -4.47 -11.83
N GLN A 238 18.27 -4.44 -12.86
CA GLN A 238 19.24 -3.38 -13.15
C GLN A 238 18.68 -2.29 -14.09
N ALA A 239 17.57 -2.55 -14.78
CA ALA A 239 16.95 -1.57 -15.67
C ALA A 239 16.34 -0.40 -14.86
N PRO A 240 16.46 0.86 -15.33
CA PRO A 240 15.86 2.01 -14.66
C PRO A 240 14.33 1.85 -14.53
N PRO A 241 13.71 2.42 -13.46
CA PRO A 241 12.27 2.34 -13.23
C PRO A 241 11.54 2.97 -14.42
N GLY A 242 10.89 2.13 -15.23
CA GLY A 242 10.26 2.51 -16.50
C GLY A 242 10.38 1.48 -17.62
N GLN A 243 11.29 0.50 -17.50
CA GLN A 243 11.43 -0.60 -18.48
C GLN A 243 11.33 -2.01 -17.88
N ALA A 244 10.96 -2.16 -16.60
CA ALA A 244 10.60 -3.45 -16.04
C ALA A 244 9.24 -3.86 -16.62
N ALA A 245 9.29 -4.57 -17.75
CA ALA A 245 8.14 -5.16 -18.39
C ALA A 245 7.27 -5.84 -17.33
N ALA A 246 6.00 -5.44 -17.30
CA ALA A 246 4.95 -6.17 -16.61
C ALA A 246 5.19 -7.66 -16.86
N GLY A 247 5.46 -8.41 -15.79
CA GLY A 247 5.68 -9.85 -15.87
C GLY A 247 4.41 -10.53 -16.36
N GLN A 248 4.23 -10.55 -17.68
CA GLN A 248 3.26 -11.38 -18.35
C GLN A 248 3.63 -12.81 -17.99
N ALA A 249 2.72 -13.48 -17.28
CA ALA A 249 2.78 -14.92 -17.15
C ALA A 249 2.81 -15.51 -18.56
N PRO A 250 3.76 -16.41 -18.90
CA PRO A 250 3.65 -17.13 -20.16
C PRO A 250 2.36 -17.95 -20.11
N GLY A 251 1.43 -17.61 -21.00
CA GLY A 251 0.19 -18.32 -21.19
C GLY A 251 0.44 -19.80 -21.37
N ARG A 252 -0.32 -20.64 -20.65
CA ARG A 252 -0.38 -22.07 -20.94
C ARG A 252 -1.46 -22.33 -21.99
N ARG A 253 -1.05 -22.59 -23.23
CA ARG A 253 -1.21 -23.89 -23.91
C ARG A 253 -0.79 -23.78 -25.38
N GLY A 254 0.25 -24.54 -25.72
CA GLY A 254 0.24 -25.36 -26.93
C GLY A 254 0.67 -24.72 -28.24
N GLU A 255 1.83 -24.09 -28.32
CA GLU A 255 2.49 -23.89 -29.62
C GLU A 255 3.97 -24.26 -29.50
N ARG A 256 4.39 -25.19 -30.37
CA ARG A 256 5.79 -25.50 -30.63
C ARG A 256 6.33 -24.28 -31.38
N HIS A 257 6.96 -23.36 -30.68
CA HIS A 257 7.73 -22.31 -31.35
C HIS A 257 9.13 -22.83 -31.62
N ASP A 258 9.38 -22.96 -32.91
CA ASP A 258 10.66 -23.23 -33.54
C ASP A 258 11.70 -22.19 -33.09
N PHE A 259 12.92 -22.63 -32.79
CA PHE A 259 14.02 -21.75 -32.43
C PHE A 259 14.66 -21.21 -33.71
N GLY A 260 14.47 -19.91 -33.97
CA GLY A 260 15.20 -19.15 -34.99
C GLY A 260 15.62 -17.79 -34.43
N ASP A 261 16.94 -17.65 -34.27
CA ASP A 261 17.82 -16.47 -34.26
C ASP A 261 17.52 -15.20 -33.42
N ASP A 262 18.42 -15.03 -32.45
CA ASP A 262 19.38 -13.91 -32.32
C ASP A 262 18.90 -12.45 -32.32
N ALA A 263 18.98 -11.83 -31.13
CA ALA A 263 19.79 -10.62 -30.85
C ALA A 263 19.41 -9.98 -29.49
N ALA A 264 19.83 -10.58 -28.37
CA ALA A 264 19.92 -9.87 -27.07
C ALA A 264 20.57 -10.70 -25.94
N VAL A 265 20.60 -12.03 -26.07
CA VAL A 265 20.99 -12.94 -24.95
C VAL A 265 22.52 -13.15 -24.85
N ALA A 266 23.30 -12.61 -25.79
CA ALA A 266 24.73 -12.87 -25.93
C ALA A 266 25.69 -12.12 -24.96
N ALA A 267 25.21 -11.52 -23.86
CA ALA A 267 26.09 -10.76 -22.94
C ALA A 267 26.00 -11.15 -21.46
N ALA A 268 25.17 -12.13 -21.07
CA ALA A 268 25.00 -12.53 -19.66
C ALA A 268 25.55 -13.94 -19.33
N THR A 269 26.50 -14.45 -20.12
CA THR A 269 27.33 -15.62 -19.77
C THR A 269 28.53 -15.24 -18.89
N GLY A 270 28.63 -13.96 -18.48
CA GLY A 270 29.58 -13.52 -17.46
C GLY A 270 29.21 -14.10 -16.09
N ASP A 271 30.24 -14.43 -15.32
CA ASP A 271 30.20 -14.89 -13.93
C ASP A 271 29.00 -14.27 -13.16
N ILE A 272 28.14 -15.13 -12.60
CA ILE A 272 26.98 -14.72 -11.79
C ILE A 272 27.40 -13.72 -10.70
N GLY A 273 28.65 -13.83 -10.20
CA GLY A 273 29.25 -12.87 -9.28
C GLY A 273 29.37 -11.45 -9.84
N VAL A 274 29.65 -11.27 -11.14
CA VAL A 274 29.73 -9.98 -11.81
C VAL A 274 28.35 -9.37 -12.01
N ALA A 275 27.35 -10.17 -12.39
CA ALA A 275 25.97 -9.72 -12.51
C ALA A 275 25.36 -9.30 -11.16
N LEU A 276 25.64 -10.07 -10.09
CA LEU A 276 25.30 -9.71 -8.72
C LEU A 276 26.04 -8.43 -8.29
N ALA A 277 27.36 -8.36 -8.50
CA ALA A 277 28.14 -7.18 -8.12
C ALA A 277 27.64 -5.91 -8.82
N ALA A 278 27.34 -5.98 -10.13
CA ALA A 278 26.77 -4.87 -10.89
C ALA A 278 25.36 -4.47 -10.41
N ALA A 279 24.50 -5.45 -10.11
CA ALA A 279 23.15 -5.19 -9.58
C ALA A 279 23.13 -4.49 -8.21
N PHE A 280 24.21 -4.65 -7.42
CA PHE A 280 24.33 -4.08 -6.08
C PHE A 280 25.41 -2.99 -5.95
N ALA A 281 26.02 -2.54 -7.06
CA ALA A 281 27.14 -1.59 -7.04
C ALA A 281 26.74 -0.11 -6.86
N SER A 282 25.47 0.25 -7.09
CA SER A 282 25.03 1.67 -7.16
C SER A 282 24.37 2.22 -5.89
N ALA A 283 24.29 1.44 -4.81
CA ALA A 283 23.67 1.86 -3.56
C ALA A 283 24.72 2.15 -2.47
N PRO A 284 24.59 3.28 -1.72
CA PRO A 284 25.56 3.66 -0.68
C PRO A 284 25.66 2.64 0.47
N GLU A 285 24.61 1.85 0.67
CA GLU A 285 24.60 0.61 1.45
C GLU A 285 24.09 -0.53 0.55
N ARG A 286 24.73 -1.72 0.55
CA ARG A 286 24.31 -2.84 -0.31
C ARG A 286 22.95 -3.40 0.19
N PRO A 287 21.83 -3.21 -0.55
CA PRO A 287 20.53 -3.73 -0.12
C PRO A 287 20.51 -5.25 -0.20
N ALA A 288 19.73 -5.91 0.66
CA ALA A 288 19.50 -7.35 0.59
C ALA A 288 18.59 -7.68 -0.59
N ALA A 289 18.92 -8.73 -1.34
CA ALA A 289 18.11 -9.22 -2.45
C ALA A 289 17.09 -10.24 -1.97
N LEU A 290 15.81 -10.03 -2.27
CA LEU A 290 14.78 -11.07 -2.12
C LEU A 290 14.44 -11.66 -3.49
N LEU A 291 14.85 -12.90 -3.72
CA LEU A 291 14.52 -13.68 -4.90
C LEU A 291 13.34 -14.60 -4.60
N VAL A 292 12.34 -14.60 -5.49
CA VAL A 292 11.19 -15.51 -5.40
C VAL A 292 11.35 -16.60 -6.44
N VAL A 293 11.31 -17.85 -5.99
CA VAL A 293 11.51 -19.07 -6.80
C VAL A 293 10.20 -19.86 -6.88
#